data_AF-A0A7S1BYB8-F1
#
_entry.id   AF-A0A7S1BYB8-F1
#
_cell.length_a   1.000
_cell.length_b   1.000
_cell.length_c   1.000
_cell.angle_alpha   90.00
_cell.angle_beta   90.00
_cell.angle_gamma   90.00
#
_symmetry.space_group_name_H-M   'P 1'
#
loop_
_entity.id
_entity.type
_entity.pdbx_description
1 polymer ?
#
loop_
_entity_poly.entity_id
_entity_poly.type
_entity_poly.pdbx_seq_one_letter_code
_entity_poly.pdbx_strand_id
1 'polypeptide(L)'
;SSNNELSEFHLFECRIHEMVHKGNKAVEENEIDKASEWLDACEMVQQSCLSIQISTAKLGLRIAKAKDLKDLISFQRLVYEEIKSDAEEVRSFCAEEGISEEQLSKVLKPMALLIEKLRDDDDGDEWRCALTSNVLEYKVSSIRVHAGVFRDQFWGNAKGNIGLALYNAEGELVTRCNLFGTYRSAGYAYGHHPSRVLCMKDEIVSMARPGFKYALEYAVGGGGGHSLIVNAWYCKIFPLGSIPSEKFLKSYSLSDPEDDEGLYTGKVDQNGKAHGLGELVYYDRYIFVGKFSHGSLKDGVLYKEDSNPFYTMENGLWSSLCTSNIVEKYPYDVTLCRKGFHGGRDGQAEEENYSNSIGDGSYESDSDSYNEVEISFRNDHSSAVNIFWLDTDDDEETPLEEFNPIGPNESFEMITYHNRRFVAYNEDRSLRVYFVVSADENENNFVIESNSID
;
A
#
# COMPACT_ATOMS: atom_id res chain seq x y z
N SER A 1 42.50 9.52 11.14
CA SER A 1 41.68 9.89 9.96
C SER A 1 40.52 10.81 10.33
N SER A 2 39.99 10.79 11.56
CA SER A 2 38.82 11.59 11.99
C SER A 2 38.92 13.11 11.82
N ASN A 3 40.11 13.72 11.90
CA ASN A 3 40.25 15.18 11.74
C ASN A 3 40.03 15.68 10.30
N ASN A 4 40.16 14.81 9.29
CA ASN A 4 39.97 15.21 7.89
C ASN A 4 38.48 15.22 7.51
N GLU A 5 37.70 14.28 8.03
CA GLU A 5 36.25 14.17 7.79
C GLU A 5 35.47 15.37 8.37
N LEU A 6 35.87 15.85 9.56
CA LEU A 6 35.29 17.06 10.16
C LEU A 6 35.56 18.32 9.31
N SER A 7 36.72 18.40 8.67
CA SER A 7 37.07 19.54 7.82
C SER A 7 36.28 19.54 6.52
N GLU A 8 36.04 18.37 5.92
CA GLU A 8 35.22 18.25 4.71
C GLU A 8 33.76 18.60 5.01
N PHE A 9 33.23 18.10 6.13
CA PHE A 9 31.86 18.40 6.55
C PHE A 9 31.60 19.90 6.69
N HIS A 10 32.50 20.62 7.36
CA HIS A 10 32.39 22.09 7.51
C HIS A 10 32.45 22.82 6.17
N LEU A 11 33.29 22.37 5.23
CA LEU A 11 33.37 22.96 3.89
C LEU A 11 32.05 22.81 3.13
N PHE A 12 31.37 21.67 3.27
CA PHE A 12 30.05 21.45 2.68
C PHE A 12 28.99 22.40 3.27
N GLU A 13 28.95 22.54 4.60
CA GLU A 13 28.03 23.49 5.27
C GLU A 13 28.25 24.93 4.77
N CYS A 14 29.50 25.39 4.71
CA CYS A 14 29.81 26.73 4.21
C CYS A 14 29.33 26.94 2.77
N ARG A 15 29.53 25.95 1.89
CA ARG A 15 29.11 26.04 0.49
C ARG A 15 27.59 26.09 0.36
N ILE A 16 26.87 25.32 1.18
CA ILE A 16 25.41 25.35 1.22
C ILE A 16 24.91 26.72 1.68
N HIS A 17 25.48 27.27 2.76
CA HIS A 17 25.15 28.61 3.20
C HIS A 17 25.40 29.65 2.10
N GLU A 18 26.47 29.52 1.33
CA GLU A 18 26.74 30.37 0.18
C GLU A 18 25.68 30.21 -0.92
N MET A 19 25.24 28.99 -1.22
CA MET A 19 24.18 28.72 -2.20
C MET A 19 22.84 29.31 -1.77
N VAL A 20 22.44 29.13 -0.50
CA VAL A 20 21.23 29.74 0.07
C VAL A 20 21.33 31.27 0.06
N HIS A 21 22.49 31.83 0.39
CA HIS A 21 22.72 33.28 0.31
C HIS A 21 22.56 33.81 -1.11
N LYS A 22 23.13 33.12 -2.11
CA LYS A 22 22.98 33.46 -3.52
C LYS A 22 21.53 33.35 -4.00
N GLY A 23 20.81 32.32 -3.57
CA GLY A 23 19.38 32.17 -3.84
C GLY A 23 18.55 33.33 -3.27
N ASN A 24 18.79 33.69 -2.00
CA ASN A 24 18.14 34.83 -1.35
C ASN A 24 18.42 36.15 -2.06
N LYS A 25 19.69 36.39 -2.43
CA LYS A 25 20.08 37.57 -3.19
C LYS A 25 19.37 37.63 -4.55
N ALA A 26 19.26 36.51 -5.25
CA ALA A 26 18.52 36.43 -6.50
C ALA A 26 17.01 36.76 -6.31
N VAL A 27 16.38 36.34 -5.21
CA VAL A 27 15.01 36.75 -4.87
C VAL A 27 14.91 38.26 -4.67
N GLU A 28 15.87 38.87 -3.95
CA GLU A 28 15.92 40.33 -3.70
C GLU A 28 16.14 41.14 -4.99
N GLU A 29 16.90 40.59 -5.93
CA GLU A 29 17.14 41.16 -7.27
C GLU A 29 16.02 40.85 -8.27
N ASN A 30 14.94 40.16 -7.84
CA ASN A 30 13.83 39.70 -8.66
C ASN A 30 14.24 38.75 -9.81
N GLU A 31 15.33 38.01 -9.65
CA GLU A 31 15.84 36.97 -10.55
C GLU A 31 15.30 35.58 -10.14
N ILE A 32 13.98 35.40 -10.24
CA ILE A 32 13.26 34.25 -9.63
C ILE A 32 13.64 32.88 -10.22
N ASP A 33 13.93 32.81 -11.53
CA ASP A 33 14.36 31.57 -12.17
C ASP A 33 15.72 31.12 -11.63
N LYS A 34 16.66 32.05 -11.50
CA LYS A 34 17.98 31.80 -10.90
C LYS A 34 17.89 31.43 -9.42
N ALA A 35 16.98 32.04 -8.67
CA ALA A 35 16.71 31.62 -7.30
C ALA A 35 16.20 30.16 -7.24
N SER A 36 15.37 29.76 -8.21
CA SER A 36 14.88 28.38 -8.33
C SER A 36 16.03 27.41 -8.65
N GLU A 37 16.94 27.77 -9.56
CA GLU A 37 18.14 26.97 -9.84
C GLU A 37 19.03 26.78 -8.61
N TRP A 38 19.19 27.81 -7.77
CA TRP A 38 19.91 27.70 -6.49
C TRP A 38 19.21 26.79 -5.49
N LEU A 39 17.88 26.83 -5.43
CA LEU A 39 17.11 25.91 -4.58
C LEU A 39 17.31 24.47 -5.04
N ASP A 40 17.17 24.19 -6.33
CA ASP A 40 17.39 22.86 -6.91
C ASP A 40 18.81 22.33 -6.60
N ALA A 41 19.82 23.20 -6.72
CA ALA A 41 21.19 22.87 -6.36
C ALA A 41 21.35 22.54 -4.86
N CYS A 42 20.67 23.29 -3.98
CA CYS A 42 20.67 23.00 -2.54
C CYS A 42 20.01 21.65 -2.26
N GLU A 43 18.88 21.34 -2.89
CA GLU A 43 18.18 20.06 -2.73
C GLU A 43 19.03 18.88 -3.22
N MET A 44 19.74 19.03 -4.34
CA MET A 44 20.68 18.01 -4.84
C MET A 44 21.80 17.72 -3.84
N VAL A 45 22.38 18.77 -3.23
CA VAL A 45 23.43 18.60 -2.21
C VAL A 45 22.86 17.99 -0.95
N GLN A 46 21.68 18.42 -0.51
CA GLN A 46 20.98 17.83 0.63
C GLN A 46 20.76 16.33 0.42
N GLN A 47 20.37 15.91 -0.80
CA GLN A 47 20.22 14.50 -1.16
C GLN A 47 21.50 13.68 -0.97
N SER A 48 22.67 14.32 -1.12
CA SER A 48 23.98 13.68 -0.98
C SER A 48 24.54 13.71 0.45
N CYS A 49 24.13 14.68 1.28
CA CYS A 49 24.62 14.86 2.65
C CYS A 49 23.46 14.89 3.67
N LEU A 50 23.12 13.73 4.24
CA LEU A 50 21.99 13.58 5.16
C LEU A 50 22.15 14.29 6.51
N SER A 51 23.39 14.57 6.93
CA SER A 51 23.70 15.17 8.24
C SER A 51 23.58 16.70 8.28
N ILE A 52 23.40 17.36 7.14
CA ILE A 52 23.29 18.83 7.08
C ILE A 52 21.82 19.21 7.06
N GLN A 53 21.35 19.86 8.14
CA GLN A 53 20.07 20.56 8.14
C GLN A 53 20.26 21.90 7.44
N ILE A 54 19.57 22.09 6.32
CA ILE A 54 19.69 23.28 5.47
C ILE A 54 18.41 24.09 5.58
N SER A 55 18.51 25.42 5.66
CA SER A 55 17.36 26.34 5.60
C SER A 55 16.75 26.45 4.18
N THR A 56 16.68 25.34 3.44
CA THR A 56 16.13 25.29 2.09
C THR A 56 14.65 25.63 2.07
N ALA A 57 13.89 25.24 3.10
CA ALA A 57 12.46 25.52 3.13
C ALA A 57 12.17 27.03 3.17
N LYS A 58 12.98 27.82 3.89
CA LYS A 58 12.80 29.30 3.95
C LYS A 58 13.04 29.94 2.59
N LEU A 59 14.07 29.49 1.85
CA LEU A 59 14.31 29.94 0.49
C LEU A 59 13.16 29.54 -0.44
N GLY A 60 12.68 28.29 -0.33
CA GLY A 60 11.51 27.80 -1.08
C GLY A 60 10.26 28.63 -0.83
N LEU A 61 9.97 28.98 0.42
CA LEU A 61 8.86 29.86 0.79
C LEU A 61 9.02 31.27 0.21
N ARG A 62 10.21 31.87 0.25
CA ARG A 62 10.48 33.18 -0.35
C ARG A 62 10.27 33.17 -1.87
N ILE A 63 10.75 32.13 -2.56
CA ILE A 63 10.52 31.94 -4.01
C ILE A 63 9.03 31.78 -4.31
N ALA A 64 8.31 30.98 -3.52
CA ALA A 64 6.87 30.78 -3.68
C ALA A 64 6.07 32.08 -3.52
N LYS A 65 6.42 32.91 -2.53
CA LYS A 65 5.85 34.26 -2.35
C LYS A 65 6.15 35.16 -3.53
N ALA A 66 7.39 35.18 -4.02
CA ALA A 66 7.79 36.01 -5.16
C ALA A 66 7.10 35.59 -6.47
N LYS A 67 6.75 34.31 -6.62
CA LYS A 67 5.95 33.77 -7.74
C LYS A 67 4.44 33.98 -7.58
N ASP A 68 3.98 34.62 -6.50
CA ASP A 68 2.56 34.80 -6.16
C ASP A 68 1.78 33.46 -6.17
N LEU A 69 2.38 32.40 -5.63
CA LEU A 69 1.72 31.10 -5.54
C LEU A 69 0.60 31.15 -4.49
N LYS A 70 -0.57 30.61 -4.85
CA LYS A 70 -1.75 30.58 -3.95
C LYS A 70 -1.56 29.66 -2.73
N ASP A 71 -0.80 28.57 -2.90
CA ASP A 71 -0.57 27.57 -1.84
C ASP A 71 0.76 27.85 -1.12
N LEU A 72 0.77 28.91 -0.30
CA LEU A 72 1.91 29.21 0.57
C LEU A 72 1.96 28.27 1.79
N ILE A 73 0.81 27.72 2.21
CA ILE A 73 0.70 26.92 3.42
C ILE A 73 1.57 25.66 3.36
N SER A 74 1.66 25.02 2.19
CA SER A 74 2.53 23.85 2.01
C SER A 74 4.01 24.19 2.21
N PHE A 75 4.47 25.36 1.74
CA PHE A 75 5.85 25.81 1.96
C PHE A 75 6.09 26.26 3.40
N GLN A 76 5.13 26.95 4.01
CA GLN A 76 5.22 27.35 5.41
C GLN A 76 5.34 26.13 6.34
N ARG A 77 4.66 25.03 6.01
CA ARG A 77 4.79 23.75 6.73
C ARG A 77 6.17 23.11 6.59
N LEU A 78 6.79 23.18 5.42
CA LEU A 78 8.17 22.70 5.26
C LEU A 78 9.13 23.46 6.18
N VAL A 79 8.95 24.79 6.28
CA VAL A 79 9.74 25.61 7.21
C VAL A 79 9.46 25.20 8.66
N TYR A 80 8.19 25.08 9.02
CA TYR A 80 7.78 24.65 10.36
C TYR A 80 8.41 23.31 10.74
N GLU A 81 8.40 22.32 9.86
CA GLU A 81 9.00 21.01 10.10
C GLU A 81 10.52 21.07 10.33
N GLU A 82 11.24 22.01 9.71
CA GLU A 82 12.66 22.25 9.96
C GLU A 82 12.92 22.87 11.34
N ILE A 83 12.04 23.78 11.79
CA ILE A 83 12.26 24.61 12.98
C ILE A 83 11.48 24.15 14.22
N LYS A 84 10.57 23.18 14.11
CA LYS A 84 9.62 22.81 15.19
C LYS A 84 10.27 22.36 16.50
N SER A 85 11.56 22.01 16.49
CA SER A 85 12.32 21.73 17.71
C SER A 85 12.76 22.99 18.48
N ASP A 86 12.75 24.16 17.84
CA ASP A 86 13.09 25.47 18.43
C ASP A 86 11.82 26.32 18.57
N ALA A 87 11.31 26.38 19.80
CA ALA A 87 10.08 27.12 20.11
C ALA A 87 10.20 28.64 19.91
N GLU A 88 11.40 29.22 19.99
CA GLU A 88 11.60 30.65 19.71
C GLU A 88 11.56 30.92 18.21
N GLU A 89 12.22 30.07 17.43
CA GLU A 89 12.21 30.17 15.96
C GLU A 89 10.80 29.96 15.39
N VAL A 90 10.05 28.97 15.90
CA VAL A 90 8.64 28.75 15.54
C VAL A 90 7.80 30.00 15.81
N ARG A 91 7.91 30.60 17.00
CA ARG A 91 7.14 31.80 17.34
C ARG A 91 7.48 32.98 16.43
N SER A 92 8.77 33.19 16.16
CA SER A 92 9.22 34.24 15.24
C SER A 92 8.66 34.02 13.83
N PHE A 93 8.76 32.80 13.32
CA PHE A 93 8.26 32.42 12.00
C PHE A 93 6.74 32.61 11.88
N CYS A 94 5.97 32.09 12.84
CA CYS A 94 4.52 32.25 12.88
C CYS A 94 4.09 33.72 12.90
N ALA A 95 4.80 34.57 13.66
CA ALA A 95 4.55 36.01 13.72
C ALA A 95 4.87 36.73 12.41
N GLU A 96 5.97 36.36 11.74
CA GLU A 96 6.37 36.90 10.43
C GLU A 96 5.37 36.52 9.32
N GLU A 97 4.90 35.27 9.34
CA GLU A 97 4.00 34.72 8.33
C GLU A 97 2.53 35.03 8.57
N GLY A 98 2.18 35.56 9.74
CA GLY A 98 0.79 35.81 10.12
C GLY A 98 -0.06 34.53 10.22
N ILE A 99 0.57 33.43 10.63
CA ILE A 99 -0.05 32.10 10.71
C ILE A 99 0.02 31.56 12.14
N SER A 100 -0.98 30.78 12.56
CA SER A 100 -0.91 30.11 13.87
C SER A 100 -0.12 28.80 13.78
N GLU A 101 0.55 28.44 14.88
CA GLU A 101 1.19 27.14 15.02
C GLU A 101 0.18 25.99 14.90
N GLU A 102 -1.06 26.19 15.33
CA GLU A 102 -2.15 25.21 15.17
C GLU A 102 -2.42 24.88 13.69
N GLN A 103 -2.39 25.90 12.81
CA GLN A 103 -2.59 25.70 11.37
C GLN A 103 -1.44 24.91 10.73
N LEU A 104 -0.22 25.04 11.25
CA LEU A 104 0.97 24.34 10.77
C LEU A 104 1.11 22.94 11.38
N SER A 105 0.73 22.78 12.64
CA SER A 105 0.79 21.52 13.39
C SER A 105 -0.38 20.58 13.07
N LYS A 106 -1.47 21.08 12.46
CA LYS A 106 -2.57 20.22 11.99
C LYS A 106 -2.00 19.13 11.07
N VAL A 107 -2.08 17.87 11.49
CA VAL A 107 -1.57 16.73 10.72
C VAL A 107 -2.30 16.70 9.37
N LEU A 108 -1.53 16.78 8.27
CA LEU A 108 -2.09 16.55 6.96
C LEU A 108 -2.29 15.05 6.79
N LYS A 109 -3.54 14.66 6.55
CA LYS A 109 -3.89 13.26 6.39
C LYS A 109 -3.53 12.83 4.97
N PRO A 110 -2.72 11.76 4.79
CA PRO A 110 -2.60 11.14 3.48
C PRO A 110 -3.96 10.70 2.96
N MET A 111 -4.12 10.69 1.65
CA MET A 111 -5.31 10.17 0.99
C MET A 111 -5.02 8.76 0.50
N ALA A 112 -5.96 7.83 0.65
CA ALA A 112 -5.79 6.46 0.21
C ALA A 112 -6.92 6.06 -0.75
N LEU A 113 -6.54 5.50 -1.89
CA LEU A 113 -7.42 4.86 -2.85
C LEU A 113 -7.18 3.36 -2.72
N LEU A 114 -8.23 2.58 -2.51
CA LEU A 114 -8.15 1.13 -2.39
C LEU A 114 -9.21 0.51 -3.29
N ILE A 115 -8.78 -0.42 -4.14
CA ILE A 115 -9.64 -1.32 -4.89
C ILE A 115 -9.33 -2.72 -4.40
N GLU A 116 -10.32 -3.34 -3.76
CA GLU A 116 -10.17 -4.66 -3.15
C GLU A 116 -9.92 -5.75 -4.20
N LYS A 117 -10.81 -5.81 -5.20
CA LYS A 117 -10.80 -6.76 -6.29
C LYS A 117 -11.25 -6.05 -7.55
N LEU A 118 -10.46 -6.17 -8.59
CA LEU A 118 -10.78 -5.72 -9.93
C LEU A 118 -10.64 -6.94 -10.84
N ARG A 119 -11.72 -7.28 -11.52
CA ARG A 119 -11.71 -8.25 -12.61
C ARG A 119 -12.42 -7.61 -13.79
N ASP A 120 -11.77 -7.63 -14.94
CA ASP A 120 -12.35 -7.12 -16.17
C ASP A 120 -11.91 -7.98 -17.35
N ASP A 121 -12.90 -8.54 -18.04
CA ASP A 121 -12.75 -9.46 -19.16
C ASP A 121 -13.17 -8.79 -20.50
N ASP A 122 -13.55 -7.50 -20.48
CA ASP A 122 -13.87 -6.71 -21.66
C ASP A 122 -12.58 -6.21 -22.32
N ASP A 123 -12.18 -6.85 -23.41
CA ASP A 123 -10.89 -6.61 -24.06
C ASP A 123 -10.85 -5.24 -24.74
N GLY A 124 -9.70 -4.57 -24.64
CA GLY A 124 -9.56 -3.22 -25.17
C GLY A 124 -8.29 -2.53 -24.69
N ASP A 125 -7.69 -1.76 -25.59
CA ASP A 125 -6.51 -0.95 -25.28
C ASP A 125 -6.88 0.41 -24.63
N GLU A 126 -8.16 0.66 -24.40
CA GLU A 126 -8.66 1.91 -23.80
C GLU A 126 -8.45 1.91 -22.28
N TRP A 127 -7.97 3.04 -21.75
CA TRP A 127 -7.83 3.23 -20.31
C TRP A 127 -9.20 3.48 -19.67
N ARG A 128 -9.53 2.67 -18.66
CA ARG A 128 -10.75 2.76 -17.85
C ARG A 128 -10.39 3.27 -16.45
N CYS A 129 -11.24 4.14 -15.91
CA CYS A 129 -11.08 4.62 -14.54
C CYS A 129 -11.70 3.62 -13.56
N ALA A 130 -10.90 3.10 -12.63
CA ALA A 130 -11.38 2.23 -11.56
C ALA A 130 -11.84 3.04 -10.34
N LEU A 131 -11.04 4.02 -9.92
CA LEU A 131 -11.29 4.84 -8.73
C LEU A 131 -10.63 6.21 -8.87
N THR A 132 -11.30 7.27 -8.41
CA THR A 132 -10.78 8.64 -8.40
C THR A 132 -10.62 9.16 -6.98
N SER A 133 -9.60 9.97 -6.76
CA SER A 133 -9.32 10.63 -5.50
C SER A 133 -10.29 11.80 -5.26
N ASN A 134 -10.35 12.29 -4.03
CA ASN A 134 -10.92 13.62 -3.78
C ASN A 134 -10.05 14.70 -4.45
N VAL A 135 -10.59 15.91 -4.54
CA VAL A 135 -9.81 17.08 -4.96
C VAL A 135 -8.62 17.25 -4.03
N LEU A 136 -7.44 17.43 -4.60
CA LEU A 136 -6.22 17.70 -3.84
C LEU A 136 -6.34 19.08 -3.19
N GLU A 137 -6.22 19.12 -1.86
CA GLU A 137 -6.20 20.39 -1.10
C GLU A 137 -4.81 21.02 -1.07
N TYR A 138 -3.77 20.18 -1.22
CA TYR A 138 -2.37 20.55 -1.06
C TYR A 138 -1.54 20.00 -2.21
N LYS A 139 -0.36 20.58 -2.42
CA LYS A 139 0.67 19.95 -3.26
C LYS A 139 1.00 18.56 -2.74
N VAL A 140 1.35 17.63 -3.63
CA VAL A 140 1.70 16.25 -3.29
C VAL A 140 3.21 16.14 -3.18
N SER A 141 3.71 15.43 -2.16
CA SER A 141 5.13 15.15 -2.00
C SER A 141 5.54 13.82 -2.62
N SER A 142 4.73 12.79 -2.38
CA SER A 142 5.00 11.44 -2.85
C SER A 142 3.70 10.63 -2.97
N ILE A 143 3.76 9.56 -3.74
CA ILE A 143 2.67 8.59 -3.90
C ILE A 143 3.27 7.21 -3.76
N ARG A 144 2.59 6.34 -3.03
CA ARG A 144 2.95 4.91 -2.94
C ARG A 144 1.85 4.11 -3.55
N VAL A 145 2.21 3.19 -4.44
CA VAL A 145 1.26 2.30 -5.08
C VAL A 145 1.73 0.87 -4.96
N HIS A 146 0.82 -0.04 -4.66
CA HIS A 146 1.06 -1.46 -4.78
C HIS A 146 -0.20 -2.19 -5.24
N ALA A 147 -0.01 -3.38 -5.79
CA ALA A 147 -1.08 -4.34 -6.01
C ALA A 147 -0.69 -5.64 -5.31
N GLY A 148 -1.60 -6.18 -4.49
CA GLY A 148 -1.42 -7.49 -3.87
C GLY A 148 -1.46 -8.62 -4.90
N VAL A 149 -2.24 -8.48 -5.97
CA VAL A 149 -2.12 -9.36 -7.15
C VAL A 149 -2.23 -8.49 -8.37
N PHE A 150 -1.37 -8.69 -9.37
CA PHE A 150 -1.55 -8.14 -10.71
C PHE A 150 -1.30 -9.24 -11.72
N ARG A 151 -2.36 -9.67 -12.40
CA ARG A 151 -2.32 -10.75 -13.39
C ARG A 151 -3.12 -10.34 -14.62
N ASP A 152 -2.54 -10.64 -15.77
CA ASP A 152 -3.23 -10.67 -17.06
C ASP A 152 -3.58 -12.12 -17.40
N GLN A 153 -4.24 -12.37 -18.54
CA GLN A 153 -4.45 -13.74 -19.01
C GLN A 153 -3.09 -14.46 -19.13
N PHE A 154 -3.03 -15.72 -18.70
CA PHE A 154 -1.76 -16.43 -18.55
C PHE A 154 -1.08 -16.79 -19.88
N TRP A 155 -1.73 -16.53 -21.02
CA TRP A 155 -1.30 -16.88 -22.37
C TRP A 155 -1.30 -15.69 -23.33
N GLY A 156 -0.64 -15.84 -24.48
CA GLY A 156 -0.67 -14.83 -25.54
C GLY A 156 0.17 -13.59 -25.25
N ASN A 157 -0.20 -12.47 -25.87
CA ASN A 157 0.50 -11.20 -25.74
C ASN A 157 -0.12 -10.43 -24.57
N ALA A 158 0.31 -10.71 -23.34
CA ALA A 158 -0.15 -10.00 -22.15
C ALA A 158 -0.01 -8.48 -22.38
N LYS A 159 -1.13 -7.76 -22.29
CA LYS A 159 -1.30 -6.34 -22.61
C LYS A 159 -1.98 -5.56 -21.48
N GLY A 160 -2.31 -6.24 -20.39
CA GLY A 160 -2.83 -5.64 -19.18
C GLY A 160 -1.88 -4.57 -18.64
N ASN A 161 -2.43 -3.39 -18.36
CA ASN A 161 -1.71 -2.29 -17.75
C ASN A 161 -2.52 -1.70 -16.60
N ILE A 162 -1.84 -1.29 -15.54
CA ILE A 162 -2.40 -0.44 -14.49
C ILE A 162 -1.57 0.83 -14.34
N GLY A 163 -2.25 1.93 -14.06
CA GLY A 163 -1.73 3.27 -14.17
C GLY A 163 -2.34 4.23 -13.16
N LEU A 164 -1.68 5.37 -13.03
CA LEU A 164 -2.13 6.49 -12.23
C LEU A 164 -2.21 7.71 -13.15
N ALA A 165 -3.39 8.28 -13.30
CA ALA A 165 -3.63 9.49 -14.07
C ALA A 165 -3.87 10.68 -13.16
N LEU A 166 -3.45 11.87 -13.61
CA LEU A 166 -3.69 13.14 -12.94
C LEU A 166 -4.59 14.00 -13.83
N TYR A 167 -5.67 14.50 -13.25
CA TYR A 167 -6.67 15.33 -13.92
C TYR A 167 -6.69 16.72 -13.29
N ASN A 168 -6.87 17.76 -14.09
CA ASN A 168 -7.02 19.14 -13.60
C ASN A 168 -8.44 19.39 -13.04
N ALA A 169 -8.73 20.63 -12.65
CA ALA A 169 -10.03 21.00 -12.06
C ALA A 169 -11.18 20.90 -13.08
N GLU A 170 -10.88 21.04 -14.37
CA GLU A 170 -11.79 20.94 -15.49
C GLU A 170 -12.05 19.49 -15.93
N GLY A 171 -11.34 18.52 -15.34
CA GLY A 171 -11.45 17.10 -15.69
C GLY A 171 -10.62 16.67 -16.90
N GLU A 172 -9.69 17.51 -17.35
CA GLU A 172 -8.78 17.19 -18.46
C GLU A 172 -7.57 16.41 -17.95
N LEU A 173 -7.13 15.42 -18.72
CA LEU A 173 -5.94 14.63 -18.42
C LEU A 173 -4.69 15.51 -18.52
N VAL A 174 -3.96 15.63 -17.41
CA VAL A 174 -2.69 16.37 -17.33
C VAL A 174 -1.54 15.46 -17.71
N THR A 175 -1.42 14.31 -17.05
CA THR A 175 -0.39 13.31 -17.32
C THR A 175 -0.82 11.94 -16.79
N ARG A 176 -0.21 10.88 -17.32
CA ARG A 176 -0.48 9.48 -16.94
C ARG A 176 0.83 8.73 -16.72
N CYS A 177 0.92 8.03 -15.61
CA CYS A 177 2.04 7.15 -15.28
C CYS A 177 1.59 5.69 -15.42
N ASN A 178 2.22 4.93 -16.32
CA ASN A 178 2.11 3.47 -16.28
C ASN A 178 2.94 2.96 -15.10
N LEU A 179 2.29 2.29 -14.14
CA LEU A 179 2.89 2.00 -12.84
C LEU A 179 3.93 0.89 -12.92
N PHE A 180 3.56 -0.22 -13.57
CA PHE A 180 4.33 -1.46 -13.59
C PHE A 180 4.65 -1.95 -15.01
N GLY A 181 4.31 -1.17 -16.03
CA GLY A 181 4.42 -1.59 -17.41
C GLY A 181 3.39 -2.66 -17.75
N THR A 182 3.66 -3.39 -18.83
CA THR A 182 2.80 -4.48 -19.28
C THR A 182 3.21 -5.78 -18.61
N TYR A 183 2.25 -6.45 -17.97
CA TYR A 183 2.50 -7.69 -17.22
C TYR A 183 3.20 -8.73 -18.09
N ARG A 184 4.25 -9.39 -17.56
CA ARG A 184 5.07 -10.40 -18.26
C ARG A 184 5.71 -9.96 -19.59
N SER A 185 5.70 -8.67 -19.93
CA SER A 185 6.53 -8.17 -21.03
C SER A 185 8.02 -8.46 -20.77
N ALA A 186 8.80 -8.58 -21.83
CA ALA A 186 10.24 -8.83 -21.70
C ALA A 186 10.89 -7.74 -20.84
N GLY A 187 11.44 -8.11 -19.67
CA GLY A 187 12.03 -7.19 -18.71
C GLY A 187 11.11 -6.70 -17.59
N TYR A 188 9.92 -7.28 -17.42
CA TYR A 188 9.03 -6.99 -16.29
C TYR A 188 9.71 -7.31 -14.96
N ALA A 189 10.03 -6.27 -14.19
CA ALA A 189 10.89 -6.35 -13.01
C ALA A 189 10.14 -6.36 -11.67
N TYR A 190 8.80 -6.25 -11.68
CA TYR A 190 8.03 -5.97 -10.46
C TYR A 190 7.47 -7.21 -9.75
N GLY A 191 7.51 -8.39 -10.38
CA GLY A 191 6.99 -9.63 -9.78
C GLY A 191 5.46 -9.66 -9.62
N HIS A 192 4.97 -10.59 -8.78
CA HIS A 192 3.54 -10.83 -8.57
C HIS A 192 2.84 -9.80 -7.67
N HIS A 193 3.60 -9.15 -6.79
CA HIS A 193 3.15 -8.16 -5.82
C HIS A 193 3.81 -6.81 -6.12
N PRO A 194 3.53 -6.21 -7.30
CA PRO A 194 4.28 -5.06 -7.76
C PRO A 194 4.04 -3.86 -6.85
N SER A 195 5.10 -3.11 -6.56
CA SER A 195 5.03 -1.86 -5.79
C SER A 195 5.95 -0.79 -6.34
N ARG A 196 5.56 0.47 -6.16
CA ARG A 196 6.33 1.63 -6.62
C ARG A 196 6.10 2.83 -5.71
N VAL A 197 7.16 3.59 -5.49
CA VAL A 197 7.12 4.91 -4.86
C VAL A 197 7.41 5.95 -5.93
N LEU A 198 6.51 6.92 -6.05
CA LEU A 198 6.63 8.07 -6.94
C LEU A 198 6.95 9.29 -6.08
N CYS A 199 7.93 10.07 -6.49
CA CYS A 199 8.41 11.25 -5.79
C CYS A 199 8.25 12.52 -6.63
N MET A 200 8.63 13.67 -6.08
CA MET A 200 8.64 14.96 -6.78
C MET A 200 9.43 15.00 -8.10
N LYS A 201 10.26 14.00 -8.40
CA LYS A 201 10.96 13.87 -9.69
C LYS A 201 10.10 13.21 -10.77
N ASP A 202 9.09 12.44 -10.37
CA ASP A 202 8.14 11.83 -11.29
C ASP A 202 7.13 12.89 -11.75
N GLU A 203 6.92 12.97 -13.06
CA GLU A 203 6.05 13.98 -13.70
C GLU A 203 4.65 14.03 -13.04
N ILE A 204 4.05 12.85 -12.83
CA ILE A 204 2.74 12.63 -12.21
C ILE A 204 2.60 13.26 -10.83
N VAL A 205 3.69 13.35 -10.04
CA VAL A 205 3.71 14.00 -8.72
C VAL A 205 4.06 15.48 -8.87
N SER A 206 5.10 15.79 -9.65
CA SER A 206 5.62 17.15 -9.83
C SER A 206 4.60 18.11 -10.45
N MET A 207 3.66 17.60 -11.26
CA MET A 207 2.60 18.37 -11.91
C MET A 207 1.35 18.53 -11.04
N ALA A 208 1.22 17.80 -9.92
CA ALA A 208 0.05 17.87 -9.07
C ALA A 208 -0.07 19.24 -8.38
N ARG A 209 -1.29 19.78 -8.38
CA ARG A 209 -1.62 21.08 -7.80
C ARG A 209 -2.91 20.96 -6.97
N PRO A 210 -3.11 21.86 -5.99
CA PRO A 210 -4.43 22.00 -5.38
C PRO A 210 -5.51 22.21 -6.44
N GLY A 211 -6.65 21.53 -6.29
CA GLY A 211 -7.74 21.51 -7.28
C GLY A 211 -7.73 20.30 -8.23
N PHE A 212 -6.60 19.59 -8.34
CA PHE A 212 -6.48 18.43 -9.24
C PHE A 212 -7.02 17.15 -8.57
N LYS A 213 -7.11 16.05 -9.33
CA LYS A 213 -7.49 14.72 -8.83
C LYS A 213 -6.58 13.65 -9.44
N TYR A 214 -6.31 12.59 -8.68
CA TYR A 214 -5.74 11.37 -9.23
C TYR A 214 -6.83 10.35 -9.56
N ALA A 215 -6.58 9.50 -10.55
CA ALA A 215 -7.39 8.33 -10.83
C ALA A 215 -6.50 7.08 -11.00
N LEU A 216 -6.92 5.98 -10.39
CA LEU A 216 -6.44 4.64 -10.70
C LEU A 216 -7.10 4.21 -12.01
N GLU A 217 -6.28 3.94 -13.02
CA GLU A 217 -6.74 3.57 -14.35
C GLU A 217 -6.10 2.27 -14.82
N TYR A 218 -6.83 1.49 -15.59
CA TYR A 218 -6.35 0.22 -16.11
C TYR A 218 -6.75 0.05 -17.58
N ALA A 219 -6.05 -0.82 -18.29
CA ALA A 219 -6.41 -1.28 -19.63
C ALA A 219 -6.21 -2.79 -19.68
N VAL A 220 -7.20 -3.52 -20.19
CA VAL A 220 -7.15 -4.99 -20.27
C VAL A 220 -6.22 -5.44 -21.41
N GLY A 221 -6.19 -4.68 -22.51
CA GLY A 221 -5.48 -5.00 -23.73
C GLY A 221 -6.43 -5.58 -24.78
N GLY A 222 -6.27 -5.17 -26.04
CA GLY A 222 -7.11 -5.65 -27.15
C GLY A 222 -6.53 -6.88 -27.86
N GLY A 223 -7.39 -7.69 -28.47
CA GLY A 223 -6.97 -8.82 -29.31
C GLY A 223 -7.73 -10.13 -29.09
N GLY A 224 -8.83 -10.10 -28.33
CA GLY A 224 -9.65 -11.24 -27.96
C GLY A 224 -9.09 -12.04 -26.78
N GLY A 225 -9.96 -12.37 -25.82
CA GLY A 225 -9.64 -13.27 -24.71
C GLY A 225 -8.67 -12.71 -23.68
N HIS A 226 -8.66 -11.38 -23.52
CA HIS A 226 -7.90 -10.71 -22.46
C HIS A 226 -8.72 -10.55 -21.20
N SER A 227 -8.07 -10.69 -20.05
CA SER A 227 -8.69 -10.50 -18.74
C SER A 227 -7.68 -9.93 -17.77
N LEU A 228 -8.07 -8.91 -17.03
CA LEU A 228 -7.24 -8.28 -16.01
C LEU A 228 -7.76 -8.60 -14.63
N ILE A 229 -6.90 -9.15 -13.76
CA ILE A 229 -7.20 -9.40 -12.35
C ILE A 229 -6.22 -8.60 -11.49
N VAL A 230 -6.76 -7.73 -10.64
CA VAL A 230 -5.98 -6.94 -9.69
C VAL A 230 -6.62 -7.04 -8.31
N ASN A 231 -5.86 -7.50 -7.32
CA ASN A 231 -6.30 -7.55 -5.92
C ASN A 231 -5.49 -6.57 -5.07
N ALA A 232 -6.13 -6.03 -4.03
CA ALA A 232 -5.53 -5.10 -3.09
C ALA A 232 -4.73 -3.98 -3.78
N TRP A 233 -5.36 -3.33 -4.77
CA TRP A 233 -4.73 -2.22 -5.48
C TRP A 233 -4.86 -0.95 -4.65
N TYR A 234 -3.78 -0.64 -3.96
CA TYR A 234 -3.70 0.43 -2.99
C TYR A 234 -2.79 1.56 -3.48
N CYS A 235 -3.28 2.79 -3.39
CA CYS A 235 -2.54 3.99 -3.72
C CYS A 235 -2.69 5.02 -2.60
N LYS A 236 -1.58 5.37 -1.96
CA LYS A 236 -1.52 6.35 -0.87
C LYS A 236 -0.79 7.61 -1.33
N ILE A 237 -1.50 8.73 -1.28
CA ILE A 237 -1.05 10.05 -1.72
C ILE A 237 -0.70 10.88 -0.49
N PHE A 238 0.55 11.32 -0.41
CA PHE A 238 1.07 12.09 0.71
C PHE A 238 1.14 13.58 0.35
N PRO A 239 0.36 14.45 0.99
CA PRO A 239 0.50 15.88 0.77
C PRO A 239 1.85 16.39 1.28
N LEU A 240 2.30 17.51 0.70
CA LEU A 240 3.57 18.14 1.06
C LEU A 240 3.51 18.59 2.52
N GLY A 241 4.34 17.97 3.36
CA GLY A 241 4.36 18.19 4.81
C GLY A 241 3.70 17.08 5.65
N SER A 242 3.14 16.01 5.08
CA SER A 242 2.51 14.91 5.84
C SER A 242 3.45 13.84 6.43
N ILE A 243 4.75 14.14 6.67
CA ILE A 243 5.76 13.27 7.31
C ILE A 243 6.29 12.11 6.43
N PRO A 244 7.44 11.47 6.77
CA PRO A 244 8.80 12.00 6.95
C PRO A 244 9.59 11.94 5.63
N SER A 245 10.71 12.65 5.51
CA SER A 245 11.50 12.73 4.26
C SER A 245 11.74 11.34 3.64
N GLU A 246 11.48 11.19 2.33
CA GLU A 246 11.61 9.93 1.55
C GLU A 246 12.88 9.14 1.84
N LYS A 247 13.97 9.85 2.18
CA LYS A 247 15.29 9.30 2.49
C LYS A 247 15.32 8.20 3.56
N PHE A 248 14.38 8.17 4.49
CA PHE A 248 14.38 7.18 5.58
C PHE A 248 13.35 6.09 5.39
N LEU A 249 12.50 6.19 4.38
CA LEU A 249 11.44 5.23 4.17
C LEU A 249 11.91 4.21 3.14
N LYS A 250 11.90 2.95 3.56
CA LYS A 250 12.08 1.83 2.66
C LYS A 250 10.76 1.08 2.56
N SER A 251 10.54 0.50 1.39
CA SER A 251 9.45 -0.43 1.15
C SER A 251 10.02 -1.75 0.67
N TYR A 252 9.55 -2.85 1.24
CA TYR A 252 9.94 -4.21 0.86
C TYR A 252 8.90 -5.21 1.41
N SER A 253 8.85 -6.42 0.84
CA SER A 253 7.95 -7.48 1.32
C SER A 253 8.37 -7.96 2.70
N LEU A 254 7.41 -8.05 3.62
CA LEU A 254 7.64 -8.47 4.99
C LEU A 254 6.53 -9.43 5.39
N SER A 255 6.91 -10.62 5.87
CA SER A 255 6.02 -11.55 6.55
C SER A 255 5.96 -11.22 8.03
N ASP A 256 4.80 -11.36 8.63
CA ASP A 256 4.62 -11.26 10.07
C ASP A 256 4.90 -12.63 10.76
N PRO A 257 4.71 -12.77 12.09
CA PRO A 257 4.96 -14.04 12.79
C PRO A 257 4.07 -15.21 12.37
N GLU A 258 2.94 -14.95 11.69
CA GLU A 258 1.99 -15.95 11.20
C GLU A 258 2.24 -16.29 9.71
N ASP A 259 3.35 -15.78 9.17
CA ASP A 259 3.77 -15.90 7.76
C ASP A 259 2.85 -15.16 6.77
N ASP A 260 1.99 -14.28 7.27
CA ASP A 260 1.16 -13.43 6.43
C ASP A 260 2.03 -12.32 5.81
N GLU A 261 2.06 -12.29 4.48
CA GLU A 261 2.89 -11.38 3.72
C GLU A 261 2.19 -10.04 3.42
N GLY A 262 2.99 -8.98 3.46
CA GLY A 262 2.57 -7.67 3.00
C GLY A 262 3.72 -6.79 2.55
N LEU A 263 3.38 -5.59 2.09
CA LEU A 263 4.36 -4.56 1.78
C LEU A 263 4.60 -3.67 3.01
N TYR A 264 5.76 -3.84 3.64
CA TYR A 264 6.21 -2.92 4.68
C TYR A 264 6.56 -1.57 4.05
N THR A 265 6.23 -0.48 4.74
CA THR A 265 6.82 0.83 4.49
C THR A 265 7.09 1.58 5.79
N GLY A 266 8.33 1.96 6.01
CA GLY A 266 8.72 2.68 7.21
C GLY A 266 10.22 2.86 7.33
N LYS A 267 10.66 3.25 8.53
CA LYS A 267 12.08 3.37 8.84
C LYS A 267 12.73 1.99 8.91
N VAL A 268 14.01 1.92 8.55
CA VAL A 268 14.81 0.69 8.70
C VAL A 268 16.00 0.90 9.61
N ASP A 269 16.46 -0.19 10.22
CA ASP A 269 17.71 -0.21 10.98
C ASP A 269 18.94 -0.23 10.04
N GLN A 270 20.13 -0.28 10.65
CA GLN A 270 21.40 -0.34 9.94
C GLN A 270 21.56 -1.56 9.02
N ASN A 271 20.74 -2.61 9.21
CA ASN A 271 20.73 -3.82 8.39
C ASN A 271 19.64 -3.77 7.31
N GLY A 272 18.91 -2.66 7.19
CA GLY A 272 17.81 -2.52 6.24
C GLY A 272 16.51 -3.23 6.68
N LYS A 273 16.40 -3.65 7.94
CA LYS A 273 15.18 -4.29 8.47
C LYS A 273 14.24 -3.26 9.09
N ALA A 274 12.94 -3.50 9.01
CA ALA A 274 11.88 -2.65 9.57
C ALA A 274 12.16 -2.31 11.03
N HIS A 275 12.19 -1.02 11.35
CA HIS A 275 12.54 -0.54 12.68
C HIS A 275 11.93 0.83 12.97
N GLY A 276 11.33 1.00 14.15
CA GLY A 276 10.62 2.23 14.51
C GLY A 276 9.22 2.25 13.91
N LEU A 277 8.65 3.45 13.69
CA LEU A 277 7.30 3.57 13.16
C LEU A 277 7.24 3.19 11.67
N GLY A 278 6.20 2.45 11.29
CA GLY A 278 5.92 2.05 9.92
C GLY A 278 4.50 1.54 9.74
N GLU A 279 4.25 1.07 8.53
CA GLU A 279 3.00 0.48 8.08
C GLU A 279 3.32 -0.83 7.35
N LEU A 280 2.50 -1.87 7.52
CA LEU A 280 2.53 -3.09 6.73
C LEU A 280 1.15 -3.26 6.11
N VAL A 281 1.07 -3.19 4.78
CA VAL A 281 -0.17 -3.44 4.05
C VAL A 281 -0.14 -4.88 3.55
N TYR A 282 -0.99 -5.72 4.12
CA TYR A 282 -1.10 -7.12 3.77
C TYR A 282 -1.80 -7.29 2.42
N TYR A 283 -1.50 -8.39 1.73
CA TYR A 283 -2.09 -8.68 0.42
C TYR A 283 -3.58 -9.06 0.47
N ASP A 284 -4.11 -9.33 1.66
CA ASP A 284 -5.51 -9.67 1.96
C ASP A 284 -6.35 -8.46 2.44
N ARG A 285 -5.81 -7.24 2.31
CA ARG A 285 -6.43 -5.93 2.58
C ARG A 285 -6.30 -5.40 4.02
N TYR A 286 -5.65 -6.11 4.94
CA TYR A 286 -5.39 -5.54 6.27
C TYR A 286 -4.21 -4.58 6.27
N ILE A 287 -4.22 -3.65 7.23
CA ILE A 287 -3.18 -2.62 7.37
C ILE A 287 -2.71 -2.58 8.81
N PHE A 288 -1.50 -3.03 9.09
CA PHE A 288 -0.88 -2.84 10.39
C PHE A 288 -0.15 -1.50 10.45
N VAL A 289 -0.53 -0.65 11.40
CA VAL A 289 0.16 0.61 11.71
C VAL A 289 0.78 0.50 13.08
N GLY A 290 2.10 0.68 13.17
CA GLY A 290 2.76 0.46 14.44
C GLY A 290 4.27 0.64 14.45
N LYS A 291 4.87 0.13 15.52
CA LYS A 291 6.30 0.07 15.77
C LYS A 291 6.83 -1.31 15.40
N PHE A 292 7.93 -1.28 14.67
CA PHE A 292 8.71 -2.42 14.23
C PHE A 292 10.06 -2.45 14.95
N SER A 293 10.66 -3.62 15.08
CA SER A 293 12.01 -3.77 15.61
C SER A 293 12.70 -4.94 14.93
N HIS A 294 13.77 -4.64 14.18
CA HIS A 294 14.63 -5.62 13.51
C HIS A 294 13.88 -6.56 12.58
N GLY A 295 12.87 -6.04 11.88
CA GLY A 295 12.04 -6.83 10.96
C GLY A 295 10.83 -7.49 11.60
N SER A 296 10.54 -7.27 12.87
CA SER A 296 9.34 -7.82 13.52
C SER A 296 8.38 -6.74 13.98
N LEU A 297 7.09 -7.03 13.90
CA LEU A 297 6.03 -6.22 14.51
C LEU A 297 6.22 -6.23 16.04
N LYS A 298 5.99 -5.09 16.71
CA LYS A 298 6.11 -4.95 18.17
C LYS A 298 4.84 -4.42 18.80
N ASP A 299 4.49 -3.17 18.51
CA ASP A 299 3.30 -2.55 19.06
C ASP A 299 2.53 -1.91 17.92
N GLY A 300 1.22 -2.06 17.85
CA GLY A 300 0.46 -1.44 16.77
C GLY A 300 -0.99 -1.88 16.73
N VAL A 301 -1.63 -1.51 15.63
CA VAL A 301 -3.04 -1.77 15.40
C VAL A 301 -3.16 -2.32 14.00
N LEU A 302 -3.88 -3.44 13.86
CA LEU A 302 -4.32 -3.97 12.59
C LEU A 302 -5.66 -3.31 12.25
N TYR A 303 -5.72 -2.61 11.13
CA TYR A 303 -6.92 -1.97 10.62
C TYR A 303 -7.51 -2.76 9.46
N LYS A 304 -8.84 -2.75 9.38
CA LYS A 304 -9.54 -3.07 8.14
C LYS A 304 -9.42 -1.91 7.15
N GLU A 305 -9.75 -2.20 5.91
CA GLU A 305 -9.81 -1.24 4.80
C GLU A 305 -10.60 0.04 5.07
N ASP A 306 -11.57 -0.02 6.00
CA ASP A 306 -12.43 1.10 6.37
C ASP A 306 -11.87 1.96 7.51
N SER A 307 -10.60 1.75 7.86
CA SER A 307 -9.92 2.35 9.01
C SER A 307 -10.52 1.95 10.36
N ASN A 308 -11.33 0.88 10.42
CA ASN A 308 -11.77 0.34 11.71
C ASN A 308 -10.68 -0.55 12.32
N PRO A 309 -10.30 -0.33 13.59
CA PRO A 309 -9.31 -1.16 14.27
C PRO A 309 -9.88 -2.57 14.50
N PHE A 310 -9.14 -3.59 14.08
CA PHE A 310 -9.54 -5.00 14.16
C PHE A 310 -8.84 -5.74 15.29
N TYR A 311 -7.52 -5.65 15.34
CA TYR A 311 -6.70 -6.18 16.44
C TYR A 311 -5.66 -5.16 16.89
N THR A 312 -5.17 -5.31 18.12
CA THR A 312 -4.00 -4.57 18.61
C THR A 312 -2.88 -5.52 18.93
N MET A 313 -1.64 -5.10 18.73
CA MET A 313 -0.44 -5.83 19.11
C MET A 313 0.30 -5.06 20.21
N GLU A 314 0.77 -5.77 21.23
CA GLU A 314 1.67 -5.23 22.26
C GLU A 314 2.81 -6.20 22.52
N ASN A 315 4.06 -5.70 22.51
CA ASN A 315 5.27 -6.52 22.69
C ASN A 315 5.40 -7.72 21.73
N GLY A 316 4.82 -7.64 20.54
CA GLY A 316 4.85 -8.69 19.52
C GLY A 316 3.75 -9.74 19.66
N LEU A 317 2.76 -9.53 20.54
CA LEU A 317 1.65 -10.45 20.75
C LEU A 317 0.33 -9.79 20.37
N TRP A 318 -0.48 -10.48 19.55
CA TRP A 318 -1.84 -10.06 19.23
C TRP A 318 -2.74 -10.10 20.47
N SER A 319 -3.56 -9.06 20.64
CA SER A 319 -4.58 -8.98 21.67
C SER A 319 -5.92 -9.46 21.11
N SER A 320 -6.67 -10.24 21.89
CA SER A 320 -8.01 -10.70 21.50
C SER A 320 -9.06 -9.57 21.44
N LEU A 321 -8.76 -8.43 22.08
CA LEU A 321 -9.59 -7.23 22.06
C LEU A 321 -8.74 -6.01 21.70
N CYS A 322 -9.29 -5.12 20.87
CA CYS A 322 -8.68 -3.83 20.56
C CYS A 322 -8.59 -2.96 21.80
N THR A 323 -7.38 -2.56 22.19
CA THR A 323 -7.18 -1.68 23.35
C THR A 323 -7.09 -0.22 22.91
N SER A 324 -7.96 0.64 23.44
CA SER A 324 -8.14 2.03 22.98
C SER A 324 -6.86 2.88 23.09
N ASN A 325 -6.04 2.66 24.11
CA ASN A 325 -4.76 3.34 24.30
C ASN A 325 -3.75 3.05 23.17
N ILE A 326 -3.74 1.84 22.62
CA ILE A 326 -2.89 1.45 21.49
C ILE A 326 -3.43 2.07 20.20
N VAL A 327 -4.75 2.08 20.02
CA VAL A 327 -5.43 2.73 18.87
C VAL A 327 -5.16 4.23 18.85
N GLU A 328 -5.26 4.92 19.99
CA GLU A 328 -4.94 6.34 20.12
C GLU A 328 -3.46 6.63 19.85
N LYS A 329 -2.56 5.69 20.18
CA LYS A 329 -1.12 5.82 19.99
C LYS A 329 -0.69 5.61 18.53
N TYR A 330 -1.39 4.74 17.80
CA TYR A 330 -1.06 4.39 16.41
C TYR A 330 -2.26 4.55 15.46
N PRO A 331 -2.84 5.75 15.36
CA PRO A 331 -4.02 5.96 14.54
C PRO A 331 -3.71 5.78 13.05
N TYR A 332 -4.58 5.08 12.32
CA TYR A 332 -4.55 5.07 10.86
C TYR A 332 -5.23 6.32 10.29
N ASP A 333 -4.49 7.43 10.34
CA ASP A 333 -5.02 8.76 10.03
C ASP A 333 -4.97 9.08 8.52
N VAL A 334 -5.80 8.37 7.74
CA VAL A 334 -5.92 8.56 6.29
C VAL A 334 -7.32 9.03 5.89
N THR A 335 -7.40 9.75 4.77
CA THR A 335 -8.67 10.01 4.09
C THR A 335 -8.89 8.94 3.03
N LEU A 336 -9.79 7.99 3.31
CA LEU A 336 -10.16 6.95 2.34
C LEU A 336 -11.06 7.50 1.24
N CYS A 337 -10.63 7.36 0.00
CA CYS A 337 -11.44 7.58 -1.18
C CYS A 337 -12.13 6.27 -1.55
N ARG A 338 -13.44 6.23 -1.41
CA ARG A 338 -14.27 5.11 -1.89
C ARG A 338 -14.91 5.49 -3.19
N LYS A 339 -15.18 4.49 -4.04
CA LYS A 339 -16.08 4.68 -5.17
C LYS A 339 -17.40 5.12 -4.55
N GLY A 340 -17.78 6.38 -4.77
CA GLY A 340 -19.08 6.83 -4.35
C GLY A 340 -20.07 5.85 -4.98
N PHE A 341 -20.82 5.12 -4.16
CA PHE A 341 -22.08 4.55 -4.60
C PHE A 341 -22.96 5.74 -4.97
N HIS A 342 -22.70 6.34 -6.12
CA HIS A 342 -23.64 7.22 -6.76
C HIS A 342 -24.80 6.30 -7.11
N GLY A 343 -25.80 6.24 -6.22
CA GLY A 343 -27.12 5.65 -6.47
C GLY A 343 -27.89 6.43 -7.56
N GLY A 344 -27.17 6.91 -8.57
CA GLY A 344 -27.67 7.48 -9.81
C GLY A 344 -27.98 6.33 -10.75
N ARG A 345 -29.28 6.07 -10.86
CA ARG A 345 -29.93 4.97 -11.56
C ARG A 345 -29.84 5.05 -13.09
N ASP A 346 -28.82 5.69 -13.66
CA ASP A 346 -28.80 6.08 -15.08
C ASP A 346 -27.65 5.47 -15.90
N GLY A 347 -27.02 4.41 -15.41
CA GLY A 347 -26.16 3.54 -16.20
C GLY A 347 -26.32 2.10 -15.75
N GLN A 348 -27.04 1.29 -16.52
CA GLN A 348 -27.06 -0.15 -16.36
C GLN A 348 -25.63 -0.69 -16.61
N ALA A 349 -24.82 -0.73 -15.56
CA ALA A 349 -23.99 -1.90 -15.35
C ALA A 349 -24.97 -2.95 -14.84
N GLU A 350 -25.35 -3.86 -15.73
CA GLU A 350 -26.21 -4.97 -15.41
C GLU A 350 -25.54 -5.78 -14.29
N GLU A 351 -26.12 -5.74 -13.08
CA GLU A 351 -26.12 -6.91 -12.23
C GLU A 351 -26.92 -7.98 -12.99
N GLU A 352 -26.28 -8.61 -13.97
CA GLU A 352 -26.82 -9.82 -14.57
C GLU A 352 -26.83 -10.89 -13.49
N ASN A 353 -28.04 -11.18 -13.01
CA ASN A 353 -28.40 -12.49 -12.51
C ASN A 353 -27.84 -13.54 -13.48
N TYR A 354 -26.75 -14.21 -13.08
CA TYR A 354 -26.33 -15.47 -13.66
C TYR A 354 -27.41 -16.52 -13.34
N SER A 355 -28.49 -16.52 -14.12
CA SER A 355 -29.39 -17.66 -14.19
C SER A 355 -28.68 -18.76 -14.98
N ASN A 356 -28.33 -19.84 -14.29
CA ASN A 356 -27.89 -21.13 -14.83
C ASN A 356 -28.65 -21.50 -16.13
N SER A 357 -28.07 -21.19 -17.28
CA SER A 357 -28.31 -21.94 -18.51
C SER A 357 -27.25 -23.02 -18.57
N ILE A 358 -27.67 -24.25 -18.28
CA ILE A 358 -26.89 -25.48 -18.50
C ILE A 358 -26.64 -25.58 -20.01
N GLY A 359 -25.58 -24.93 -20.47
CA GLY A 359 -24.94 -25.20 -21.75
C GLY A 359 -23.95 -26.32 -21.52
N ASP A 360 -24.24 -27.47 -22.12
CA ASP A 360 -23.38 -28.67 -22.19
C ASP A 360 -22.14 -28.38 -23.06
N GLY A 361 -21.36 -27.39 -22.63
CA GLY A 361 -20.04 -27.09 -23.14
C GLY A 361 -19.05 -27.78 -22.23
N SER A 362 -18.43 -28.84 -22.74
CA SER A 362 -17.30 -29.51 -22.09
C SER A 362 -16.17 -28.48 -21.90
N TYR A 363 -16.13 -27.87 -20.72
CA TYR A 363 -14.96 -27.16 -20.23
C TYR A 363 -13.84 -28.20 -20.13
N GLU A 364 -12.93 -28.19 -21.10
CA GLU A 364 -11.59 -28.73 -20.86
C GLU A 364 -10.98 -27.82 -19.80
N SER A 365 -11.14 -28.23 -18.55
CA SER A 365 -10.53 -27.66 -17.35
C SER A 365 -9.02 -27.64 -17.58
N ASP A 366 -8.48 -26.47 -17.89
CA ASP A 366 -7.04 -26.23 -17.94
C ASP A 366 -6.46 -26.56 -16.56
N SER A 367 -5.75 -27.69 -16.53
CA SER A 367 -4.98 -28.15 -15.40
C SER A 367 -3.83 -27.18 -15.16
N ASP A 368 -4.07 -26.16 -14.34
CA ASP A 368 -3.05 -25.75 -13.40
C ASP A 368 -2.53 -27.03 -12.75
N SER A 369 -1.23 -27.29 -12.87
CA SER A 369 -0.60 -28.45 -12.23
C SER A 369 -0.58 -28.20 -10.72
N TYR A 370 -1.76 -28.17 -10.10
CA TYR A 370 -1.89 -28.36 -8.69
C TYR A 370 -1.28 -29.73 -8.43
N ASN A 371 -0.17 -29.75 -7.69
CA ASN A 371 0.38 -31.03 -7.25
C ASN A 371 -0.74 -31.70 -6.44
N GLU A 372 -1.32 -32.72 -7.03
CA GLU A 372 -2.28 -33.58 -6.36
C GLU A 372 -1.59 -34.19 -5.15
N VAL A 373 -2.24 -34.04 -4.00
CA VAL A 373 -1.77 -34.55 -2.73
C VAL A 373 -2.79 -35.56 -2.24
N GLU A 374 -2.34 -36.79 -2.01
CA GLU A 374 -3.13 -37.80 -1.32
C GLU A 374 -3.06 -37.55 0.19
N ILE A 375 -4.21 -37.31 0.81
CA ILE A 375 -4.34 -37.16 2.27
C ILE A 375 -5.27 -38.24 2.83
N SER A 376 -5.03 -38.62 4.09
CA SER A 376 -5.90 -39.51 4.86
C SER A 376 -6.37 -38.81 6.13
N PHE A 377 -7.68 -38.60 6.27
CA PHE A 377 -8.31 -38.22 7.52
C PHE A 377 -8.58 -39.47 8.35
N ARG A 378 -8.30 -39.41 9.65
CA ARG A 378 -8.65 -40.47 10.61
C ARG A 378 -9.45 -39.88 11.75
N ASN A 379 -10.63 -40.43 11.99
CA ASN A 379 -11.49 -39.99 13.06
C ASN A 379 -11.25 -40.81 14.33
N ASP A 380 -10.40 -40.31 15.23
CA ASP A 380 -10.21 -40.90 16.56
C ASP A 380 -11.23 -40.38 17.61
N HIS A 381 -12.23 -39.60 17.18
CA HIS A 381 -13.32 -39.12 18.03
C HIS A 381 -14.43 -40.19 18.18
N SER A 382 -15.19 -40.12 19.28
CA SER A 382 -16.28 -41.07 19.58
C SER A 382 -17.56 -40.85 18.78
N SER A 383 -17.63 -39.76 18.01
CA SER A 383 -18.78 -39.36 17.19
C SER A 383 -18.37 -39.28 15.72
N ALA A 384 -19.32 -39.45 14.81
CA ALA A 384 -19.08 -39.24 13.39
C ALA A 384 -18.76 -37.77 13.10
N VAL A 385 -17.92 -37.52 12.10
CA VAL A 385 -17.42 -36.19 11.74
C VAL A 385 -17.62 -35.94 10.25
N ASN A 386 -18.15 -34.77 9.92
CA ASN A 386 -18.32 -34.23 8.56
C ASN A 386 -17.13 -33.33 8.23
N ILE A 387 -16.58 -33.46 7.03
CA ILE A 387 -15.47 -32.62 6.54
C ILE A 387 -15.99 -31.65 5.49
N PHE A 388 -15.59 -30.40 5.62
CA PHE A 388 -15.90 -29.30 4.71
C PHE A 388 -14.60 -28.72 4.16
N TRP A 389 -14.62 -28.32 2.90
CA TRP A 389 -13.57 -27.51 2.33
C TRP A 389 -13.91 -26.03 2.58
N LEU A 390 -12.91 -25.25 3.00
CA LEU A 390 -13.00 -23.80 3.09
C LEU A 390 -12.43 -23.21 1.81
N ASP A 391 -13.26 -22.50 1.04
CA ASP A 391 -12.77 -21.72 -0.10
C ASP A 391 -11.79 -20.65 0.41
N THR A 392 -10.70 -20.48 -0.33
CA THR A 392 -9.62 -19.56 0.01
C THR A 392 -10.03 -18.09 -0.07
N ASP A 393 -11.11 -17.78 -0.80
CA ASP A 393 -11.50 -16.40 -1.08
C ASP A 393 -12.53 -15.82 -0.08
N ASP A 394 -13.36 -16.64 0.57
CA ASP A 394 -14.48 -16.17 1.40
C ASP A 394 -14.75 -16.96 2.70
N ASP A 395 -13.92 -17.94 3.03
CA ASP A 395 -14.13 -18.87 4.15
C ASP A 395 -15.51 -19.58 4.09
N GLU A 396 -16.17 -19.66 2.92
CA GLU A 396 -17.42 -20.40 2.79
C GLU A 396 -17.17 -21.90 2.96
N GLU A 397 -17.93 -22.48 3.88
CA GLU A 397 -17.91 -23.92 4.17
C GLU A 397 -18.68 -24.67 3.09
N THR A 398 -17.97 -25.18 2.09
CA THR A 398 -18.58 -26.03 1.08
C THR A 398 -18.55 -27.47 1.56
N PRO A 399 -19.70 -28.12 1.76
CA PRO A 399 -19.73 -29.54 2.06
C PRO A 399 -19.10 -30.28 0.89
N LEU A 400 -18.25 -31.27 1.18
CA LEU A 400 -17.78 -32.16 0.13
C LEU A 400 -18.96 -33.09 -0.20
N GLU A 401 -19.82 -32.67 -1.15
CA GLU A 401 -21.14 -33.27 -1.44
C GLU A 401 -21.10 -34.77 -1.76
N GLU A 402 -19.92 -35.34 -2.02
CA GLU A 402 -19.72 -36.75 -2.36
C GLU A 402 -19.35 -37.65 -1.16
N PHE A 403 -19.18 -37.11 0.07
CA PHE A 403 -18.62 -37.90 1.16
C PHE A 403 -19.56 -38.06 2.36
N ASN A 404 -19.65 -39.32 2.82
CA ASN A 404 -20.35 -39.65 4.05
C ASN A 404 -19.52 -39.16 5.26
N PRO A 405 -20.19 -38.83 6.39
CA PRO A 405 -19.49 -38.57 7.65
C PRO A 405 -18.54 -39.71 8.00
N ILE A 406 -17.33 -39.39 8.44
CA ILE A 406 -16.34 -40.39 8.89
C ILE A 406 -16.76 -40.90 10.26
N GLY A 407 -17.09 -42.19 10.37
CA GLY A 407 -17.49 -42.81 11.63
C GLY A 407 -16.35 -42.90 12.66
N PRO A 408 -16.66 -43.21 13.93
CA PRO A 408 -15.64 -43.39 14.97
C PRO A 408 -14.63 -44.49 14.64
N ASN A 409 -13.34 -44.17 14.71
CA ASN A 409 -12.20 -45.01 14.32
C ASN A 409 -12.15 -45.37 12.82
N GLU A 410 -12.91 -44.68 11.97
CA GLU A 410 -12.81 -44.82 10.52
C GLU A 410 -11.78 -43.84 9.95
N SER A 411 -11.30 -44.15 8.74
CA SER A 411 -10.43 -43.29 7.96
C SER A 411 -11.00 -43.04 6.58
N PHE A 412 -10.64 -41.91 6.00
CA PHE A 412 -11.09 -41.46 4.70
C PHE A 412 -9.90 -40.89 3.93
N GLU A 413 -9.65 -41.42 2.74
CA GLU A 413 -8.58 -41.00 1.85
C GLU A 413 -9.16 -40.14 0.72
N MET A 414 -8.49 -39.03 0.39
CA MET A 414 -8.85 -38.20 -0.76
C MET A 414 -7.63 -37.57 -1.42
N ILE A 415 -7.79 -37.24 -2.70
CA ILE A 415 -6.85 -36.39 -3.42
C ILE A 415 -7.30 -34.94 -3.26
N THR A 416 -6.37 -34.07 -2.86
CA THR A 416 -6.57 -32.64 -2.68
C THR A 416 -5.39 -31.88 -3.31
N TYR A 417 -5.34 -30.57 -3.09
CA TYR A 417 -4.28 -29.69 -3.55
C TYR A 417 -3.61 -28.98 -2.37
N HIS A 418 -2.34 -28.58 -2.54
CA HIS A 418 -1.61 -27.82 -1.53
C HIS A 418 -2.36 -26.56 -1.10
N ASN A 419 -2.19 -26.18 0.17
CA ASN A 419 -2.78 -24.99 0.80
C ASN A 419 -4.31 -24.99 0.88
N ARG A 420 -4.98 -26.12 0.56
CA ARG A 420 -6.40 -26.25 0.89
C ARG A 420 -6.60 -26.34 2.40
N ARG A 421 -7.62 -25.62 2.87
CA ARG A 421 -8.05 -25.57 4.26
C ARG A 421 -9.30 -26.42 4.44
N PHE A 422 -9.34 -27.23 5.49
CA PHE A 422 -10.49 -28.06 5.81
C PHE A 422 -10.98 -27.74 7.23
N VAL A 423 -12.29 -27.88 7.43
CA VAL A 423 -12.89 -27.84 8.76
C VAL A 423 -13.73 -29.08 8.96
N ALA A 424 -13.68 -29.64 10.16
CA ALA A 424 -14.42 -30.85 10.50
C ALA A 424 -15.34 -30.63 11.70
N TYR A 425 -16.57 -31.11 11.57
CA TYR A 425 -17.64 -30.98 12.57
C TYR A 425 -18.27 -32.31 12.93
N ASN A 426 -18.58 -32.53 14.21
CA ASN A 426 -19.57 -33.54 14.57
C ASN A 426 -21.00 -33.06 14.23
N GLU A 427 -21.98 -33.97 14.32
CA GLU A 427 -23.38 -33.72 13.92
C GLU A 427 -24.02 -32.52 14.64
N ASP A 428 -23.68 -32.29 15.91
CA ASP A 428 -24.21 -31.18 16.71
C ASP A 428 -23.33 -29.92 16.67
N ARG A 429 -22.24 -29.93 15.88
CA ARG A 429 -21.22 -28.87 15.78
C ARG A 429 -20.59 -28.49 17.13
N SER A 430 -20.63 -29.37 18.13
CA SER A 430 -19.93 -29.15 19.41
C SER A 430 -18.43 -29.41 19.33
N LEU A 431 -17.96 -30.02 18.24
CA LEU A 431 -16.55 -30.18 17.91
C LEU A 431 -16.27 -29.41 16.61
N ARG A 432 -15.23 -28.57 16.61
CA ARG A 432 -14.71 -27.89 15.42
C ARG A 432 -13.19 -28.06 15.38
N VAL A 433 -12.69 -28.70 14.32
CA VAL A 433 -11.24 -28.88 14.12
C VAL A 433 -10.86 -28.35 12.75
N TYR A 434 -9.84 -27.50 12.72
CA TYR A 434 -9.27 -26.95 11.49
C TYR A 434 -8.01 -27.70 11.09
N PHE A 435 -7.86 -27.89 9.78
CA PHE A 435 -6.70 -28.52 9.17
C PHE A 435 -6.24 -27.69 7.97
N VAL A 436 -4.94 -27.47 7.86
CA VAL A 436 -4.32 -26.89 6.66
C VAL A 436 -3.39 -27.94 6.07
N VAL A 437 -3.53 -28.21 4.77
CA VAL A 437 -2.63 -29.14 4.07
C VAL A 437 -1.40 -28.36 3.59
N SER A 438 -0.33 -28.38 4.38
CA SER A 438 0.97 -27.84 4.00
C SER A 438 1.91 -28.95 3.54
N ALA A 439 2.79 -28.64 2.59
CA ALA A 439 3.88 -29.54 2.19
C ALA A 439 5.06 -29.34 3.14
N ASP A 440 5.55 -30.39 3.79
CA ASP A 440 6.91 -30.36 4.34
C ASP A 440 7.89 -30.61 3.18
N GLU A 441 8.72 -29.61 2.87
CA GLU A 441 9.67 -29.64 1.76
C GLU A 441 10.67 -30.81 1.82
N ASN A 442 10.79 -31.50 2.96
CA ASN A 442 11.85 -32.47 3.19
C ASN A 442 11.43 -33.96 3.23
N GLU A 443 10.15 -34.32 3.37
CA GLU A 443 9.81 -35.74 3.64
C GLU A 443 8.60 -36.35 2.90
N ASN A 444 7.90 -35.65 2.00
CA ASN A 444 6.58 -36.13 1.48
C ASN A 444 5.60 -36.53 2.61
N ASN A 445 5.85 -36.05 3.83
CA ASN A 445 4.99 -36.25 4.99
C ASN A 445 4.19 -34.94 5.14
N PHE A 446 2.87 -35.05 5.05
CA PHE A 446 1.99 -33.91 5.26
C PHE A 446 1.75 -33.72 6.76
N VAL A 447 2.03 -32.52 7.27
CA VAL A 447 1.79 -32.19 8.67
C VAL A 447 0.38 -31.60 8.76
N ILE A 448 -0.49 -32.31 9.47
CA ILE A 448 -1.80 -31.78 9.85
C ILE A 448 -1.60 -30.98 11.14
N GLU A 449 -1.53 -29.66 11.04
CA GLU A 449 -1.51 -28.77 12.20
C GLU A 449 -2.93 -28.52 12.68
N SER A 450 -3.31 -29.08 13.84
CA SER A 450 -4.57 -28.74 14.50
C SER A 450 -4.42 -27.42 15.24
N ASN A 451 -4.90 -26.33 14.66
CA ASN A 451 -4.67 -24.98 15.22
C ASN A 451 -5.59 -24.60 16.39
N SER A 452 -6.67 -25.34 16.62
CA SER A 452 -7.48 -25.23 17.84
C SER A 452 -8.48 -26.38 17.95
N ILE A 453 -8.74 -26.82 19.17
CA ILE A 453 -9.97 -27.53 19.55
C ILE A 453 -10.74 -26.50 20.38
N ASP A 454 -11.82 -25.95 19.83
CA ASP A 454 -12.79 -25.15 20.60
C ASP A 454 -13.83 -26.07 21.25
#